data_AF-A0A1G1SW62-F1
#
_entry.id   AF-A0A1G1SW62-F1
#
_cell.length_a   1.000
_cell.length_b   1.000
_cell.length_c   1.000
_cell.angle_alpha   90.00
_cell.angle_beta   90.00
_cell.angle_gamma   90.00
#
_symmetry.space_group_name_H-M   'P 1'
#
loop_
_entity.id
_entity.type
_entity.pdbx_description
1 polymer ?
#
loop_
_entity_poly.entity_id
_entity_poly.type
_entity_poly.pdbx_seq_one_letter_code
_entity_poly.pdbx_strand_id
1 'polypeptide(L)' 'MDIKYLSDEKGKITGIFIPIEEWERLQKEYKIAETAPADSGAKLQQTLADALKKAKPDATGS' A
#
# COMPACT_ATOMS: atom_id res chain seq x y z
N MET A 1 22.24 -11.69 6.81
CA MET A 1 20.96 -11.56 6.09
C MET A 1 20.20 -12.87 6.22
N ASP A 2 19.26 -12.94 7.17
CA ASP A 2 18.35 -14.08 7.38
C ASP A 2 16.99 -13.75 6.75
N ILE A 3 16.86 -14.03 5.46
CA ILE A 3 15.62 -13.78 4.72
C ILE A 3 14.67 -14.94 5.02
N LYS A 4 13.52 -14.64 5.64
CA LYS A 4 12.45 -15.62 5.86
C LYS A 4 11.37 -15.45 4.80
N TYR A 5 10.96 -16.56 4.19
CA TYR A 5 9.91 -16.55 3.18
C TYR A 5 8.56 -16.78 3.86
N LEU A 6 7.60 -15.90 3.59
CA LEU A 6 6.21 -16.06 3.97
C LEU A 6 5.53 -16.87 2.88
N SER A 7 4.92 -17.98 3.27
CA SER A 7 4.18 -18.85 2.37
C SER A 7 2.70 -18.84 2.76
N ASP A 8 1.83 -18.76 1.76
CA ASP A 8 0.39 -18.93 1.91
C ASP A 8 0.05 -20.37 2.31
N GLU A 9 -1.20 -20.63 2.72
CA GLU A 9 -1.67 -21.96 3.11
C GLU A 9 -1.48 -23.01 1.99
N LYS A 10 -1.37 -22.58 0.73
CA LYS A 10 -1.09 -23.44 -0.43
C LYS A 10 0.40 -23.68 -0.69
N GLY A 11 1.30 -23.25 0.20
CA GLY A 11 2.74 -23.36 0.04
C GLY A 11 3.36 -22.44 -1.02
N LYS A 12 2.59 -21.47 -1.54
CA LYS A 12 3.12 -20.44 -2.44
C LYS A 12 3.77 -19.33 -1.63
N ILE A 13 4.99 -18.96 -2.01
CA ILE A 13 5.69 -17.80 -1.42
C ILE A 13 4.92 -16.53 -1.80
N THR A 14 4.38 -15.85 -0.80
CA THR A 14 3.61 -14.61 -0.94
C THR A 14 4.35 -13.38 -0.45
N GLY A 15 5.44 -13.58 0.29
CA GLY A 15 6.25 -12.47 0.76
C GLY A 15 7.59 -12.90 1.31
N ILE A 16 8.39 -11.90 1.64
CA ILE A 16 9.65 -12.07 2.36
C ILE A 16 9.64 -11.18 3.59
N PHE A 17 10.18 -11.70 4.68
CA PHE A 17 10.42 -10.95 5.90
C PHE A 17 11.87 -10.50 5.91
N ILE A 18 12.04 -9.18 6.01
CA ILE A 18 13.32 -8.50 6.15
C ILE A 18 13.27 -7.70 7.47
N PRO A 19 14.24 -7.88 8.39
CA PRO A 19 14.34 -7.02 9.57
C PRO A 19 14.47 -5.54 9.19
N ILE A 20 13.87 -4.63 9.96
CA ILE A 20 13.86 -3.20 9.63
C ILE A 20 15.28 -2.63 9.45
N GLU A 21 16.24 -3.01 10.30
CA GLU A 21 17.63 -2.55 10.18
C GLU A 21 18.28 -2.96 8.84
N GLU A 22 17.98 -4.17 8.36
CA GLU A 22 18.45 -4.65 7.05
C GLU A 22 17.71 -3.94 5.92
N TRP A 23 16.41 -3.69 6.07
CA TRP A 23 15.62 -2.92 5.12
C TRP A 23 16.18 -1.49 4.96
N GLU A 24 16.47 -0.79 6.05
CA GLU A 24 17.06 0.55 6.03
C GLU A 24 18.46 0.58 5.38
N ARG A 25 19.26 -0.48 5.59
CA ARG A 25 20.56 -0.64 4.91
C ARG A 25 20.37 -0.80 3.40
N LEU A 26 19.45 -1.67 2.99
CA LEU A 26 19.13 -1.88 1.57
C LEU A 26 18.59 -0.60 0.92
N GLN A 27 17.74 0.14 1.62
CA GLN A 27 17.22 1.41 1.11
C GLN A 27 18.35 2.40 0.81
N LYS A 28 19.36 2.48 1.66
CA LYS A 28 20.53 3.35 1.47
C LYS A 28 21.47 2.84 0.36
N GLU A 29 21.74 1.55 0.34
CA GLU A 29 22.67 0.92 -0.62
C GLU A 29 22.13 1.00 -2.05
N TYR A 30 20.85 0.66 -2.23
CA TYR A 30 20.20 0.63 -3.54
C TYR A 30 19.47 1.93 -3.89
N LYS A 31 19.58 2.96 -3.04
CA LYS A 31 18.85 4.24 -3.18
C LYS A 31 17.36 4.02 -3.45
N ILE A 32 16.76 3.08 -2.73
CA ILE A 32 15.34 2.79 -2.85
C ILE A 32 14.59 3.98 -2.27
N ALA A 33 14.03 4.80 -3.15
CA ALA A 33 13.11 5.85 -2.77
C ALA A 33 11.70 5.25 -2.74
N GLU A 34 11.02 5.31 -1.60
CA GLU A 34 9.59 4.95 -1.47
C GLU A 34 8.68 6.00 -2.16
N THR A 35 9.10 6.52 -3.32
CA THR A 35 8.46 7.64 -4.03
C THR A 35 7.36 7.22 -5.00
N ALA A 36 6.97 5.95 -5.01
CA ALA A 36 5.74 5.56 -5.68
C ALA A 36 4.69 5.33 -4.60
N PRO A 37 3.84 6.33 -4.26
CA PRO A 37 2.50 5.94 -3.83
C PRO A 37 2.00 5.00 -4.92
N ALA A 38 1.68 3.76 -4.55
CA ALA A 38 1.05 2.84 -5.49
C ALA A 38 -0.09 3.61 -6.19
N ASP A 39 -0.26 3.48 -7.51
CA ASP A 39 -1.40 4.06 -8.26
C ASP A 39 -2.76 3.85 -7.56
N SER A 40 -2.82 2.83 -6.70
CA SER A 40 -3.90 2.57 -5.76
C SER A 40 -4.25 3.77 -4.86
N GLY A 41 -3.31 4.57 -4.38
CA GLY A 41 -3.58 5.75 -3.54
C GLY A 41 -4.38 6.82 -4.27
N ALA A 42 -4.02 7.15 -5.51
CA ALA A 42 -4.76 8.10 -6.34
C ALA A 42 -6.14 7.57 -6.71
N LYS A 43 -6.24 6.28 -7.06
CA LYS A 43 -7.51 5.63 -7.40
C LYS A 43 -8.46 5.50 -6.20
N LEU A 44 -7.92 5.24 -5.01
CA LEU A 44 -8.68 5.23 -3.75
C LEU A 44 -9.18 6.63 -3.38
N GLN A 45 -8.34 7.65 -3.55
CA GLN A 45 -8.76 9.05 -3.34
C GLN A 45 -9.85 9.49 -4.32
N GLN A 46 -9.75 9.10 -5.60
CA GLN A 46 -10.79 9.38 -6.59
C GLN A 46 -12.10 8.67 -6.26
N THR A 47 -12.06 7.38 -5.94
CA THR A 47 -13.27 6.61 -5.60
C THR A 47 -13.94 7.13 -4.32
N LEU A 48 -13.16 7.54 -3.33
CA LEU A 48 -13.68 8.18 -2.12
C LEU A 48 -14.32 9.54 -2.43
N ALA A 49 -13.67 10.37 -3.26
CA ALA A 49 -14.19 11.66 -3.67
C ALA A 49 -15.48 11.54 -4.51
N ASP A 50 -15.57 10.54 -5.38
CA ASP A 50 -16.75 10.26 -6.19
C ASP A 50 -17.92 9.76 -5.33
N ALA A 51 -17.63 8.88 -4.38
CA ALA A 51 -18.61 8.41 -3.39
C ALA A 51 -19.12 9.55 -2.50
N LEU A 52 -18.24 10.45 -2.03
CA LEU A 52 -18.62 11.63 -1.24
C LEU A 52 -19.47 12.63 -2.03
N LYS A 53 -19.18 12.82 -3.32
CA LYS A 53 -20.01 13.65 -4.22
C LYS A 53 -21.39 13.04 -4.43
N LYS A 54 -21.45 11.73 -4.63
CA LYS A 54 -22.70 10.98 -4.84
C LYS A 54 -23.53 10.86 -3.55
N ALA A 55 -22.88 10.92 -2.39
CA ALA A 55 -23.51 10.88 -1.08
C ALA A 55 -23.87 12.26 -0.52
N LYS A 56 -23.64 13.38 -1.24
CA LYS A 56 -24.27 14.64 -0.86
C LYS A 56 -25.79 14.42 -0.97
N PRO A 57 -26.55 14.50 0.13
CA PRO A 57 -27.98 14.58 0.01
C PRO A 57 -28.27 15.88 -0.74
N ASP A 58 -29.11 15.78 -1.77
CA ASP A 58 -29.95 16.90 -2.14
C ASP A 58 -30.45 17.54 -0.84
N ALA A 59 -30.20 18.84 -0.69
CA ALA A 59 -30.94 19.66 0.25
C ALA A 59 -32.40 19.66 -0.22
N THR A 60 -33.13 18.59 0.10
CA THR A 60 -34.57 18.49 0.07
C THR A 60 -35.01 18.17 1.49
N GLY A 61 -35.60 19.17 2.14
CA GLY A 61 -36.05 19.18 3.54
C GLY A 61 -35.40 20.36 4.26
N SER A 62 -36.09 21.45 4.59
CA SER A 62 -37.52 21.72 4.72
C SER A 62 -37.80 23.20 4.50
#